data_AF-A0A355B187-F1
#
_entry.id   AF-A0A355B187-F1
#
_cell.length_a   1.000
_cell.length_b   1.000
_cell.length_c   1.000
_cell.angle_alpha   90.00
_cell.angle_beta   90.00
_cell.angle_gamma   90.00
#
_symmetry.space_group_name_H-M   'P 1'
#
loop_
_entity.id
_entity.type
_entity.pdbx_description
1 polymer ?
#
loop_
_entity_poly.entity_id
_entity_poly.type
_entity_poly.pdbx_seq_one_letter_code
_entity_poly.pdbx_strand_id
1 'polypeptide(L)'
;MCEENYMEQNIIGGDRIMQEVMDAIVHTTGIDKDSITPDSSLVDDLDVLSLDFLDMNFRIEQVFGVKMARSFVLEHIEEMYGEGVAIDENNEVTEKGVEILRLRLSESADGLEAGTPMDELPALVTPRTLSSAVNDIFDNLPEKSPAGADWKTEDGTHVVCSETGQSAVLPSGDEVVQNWLKAVQEEKQIFGSPFPPP
;
A
#
# COMPACT_ATOMS: atom_id res chain seq x y z
N MET A 1 30.56 -1.28 -4.36
CA MET A 1 29.57 -1.92 -5.25
C MET A 1 28.85 -2.90 -4.35
N CYS A 2 27.87 -2.41 -3.59
CA CYS A 2 27.01 -3.24 -2.76
C CYS A 2 25.71 -3.31 -3.52
N GLU A 3 25.53 -4.39 -4.28
CA GLU A 3 24.21 -4.77 -4.76
C GLU A 3 23.51 -5.41 -3.56
N GLU A 4 22.76 -4.60 -2.81
CA GLU A 4 21.72 -5.11 -1.94
C GLU A 4 20.67 -5.73 -2.86
N ASN A 5 20.80 -7.04 -3.08
CA ASN A 5 19.77 -7.85 -3.71
C ASN A 5 18.57 -7.84 -2.76
N TYR A 6 17.60 -6.96 -3.02
CA TYR A 6 16.23 -7.18 -2.59
C TYR A 6 15.77 -8.48 -3.23
N MET A 7 15.96 -9.59 -2.52
CA MET A 7 15.30 -10.84 -2.85
C MET A 7 13.82 -10.60 -2.59
N GLU A 8 13.02 -10.48 -3.64
CA GLU A 8 11.56 -10.59 -3.57
C GLU A 8 11.25 -11.93 -2.91
N GLN A 9 11.05 -11.92 -1.59
CA GLN A 9 10.61 -13.07 -0.83
C GLN A 9 9.12 -13.24 -1.13
N ASN A 10 8.81 -13.70 -2.35
CA ASN A 10 7.45 -13.89 -2.86
C ASN A 10 6.84 -15.16 -2.24
N ILE A 11 6.73 -15.15 -0.91
CA ILE A 11 6.28 -16.28 -0.09
C ILE A 11 4.79 -16.55 -0.28
N ILE A 12 4.03 -15.50 -0.62
CA ILE A 12 2.65 -15.57 -1.05
C ILE A 12 2.60 -14.98 -2.45
N GLY A 13 2.28 -15.80 -3.45
CA GLY A 13 2.24 -15.36 -4.83
C GLY A 13 1.25 -14.23 -5.08
N GLY A 14 1.61 -13.26 -5.93
CA GLY A 14 0.75 -12.13 -6.27
C GLY A 14 -0.65 -12.52 -6.79
N ASP A 15 -0.76 -13.63 -7.54
CA ASP A 15 -2.07 -14.16 -7.97
C ASP A 15 -2.97 -14.54 -6.79
N ARG A 16 -2.37 -15.08 -5.72
CA ARG A 16 -3.08 -15.45 -4.49
C ARG A 16 -3.54 -14.21 -3.74
N ILE A 17 -2.69 -13.18 -3.67
CA ILE A 17 -3.04 -11.88 -3.09
C ILE A 17 -4.22 -11.26 -3.84
N MET A 18 -4.12 -11.17 -5.16
CA MET A 18 -5.17 -10.61 -6.02
C MET A 18 -6.50 -11.36 -5.85
N GLN A 19 -6.47 -12.69 -5.78
CA GLN A 19 -7.69 -13.50 -5.60
C GLN A 19 -8.42 -13.16 -4.30
N GLU A 20 -7.70 -13.08 -3.18
CA GLU A 20 -8.30 -12.77 -1.88
C GLU A 20 -8.75 -11.31 -1.77
N VAL A 21 -8.03 -10.38 -2.40
CA VAL A 21 -8.48 -8.97 -2.52
C VAL A 21 -9.78 -8.89 -3.30
N MET A 22 -9.87 -9.58 -4.45
CA MET A 22 -11.12 -9.66 -5.23
C MET A 22 -12.25 -10.28 -4.43
N ASP A 23 -11.98 -11.36 -3.68
CA ASP A 23 -12.98 -12.02 -2.84
C ASP A 23 -13.45 -11.11 -1.68
N ALA A 24 -12.55 -10.31 -1.10
CA ALA A 24 -12.89 -9.30 -0.10
C ALA A 24 -13.80 -8.21 -0.68
N ILE A 25 -13.51 -7.73 -1.91
CA ILE A 25 -14.33 -6.74 -2.61
C ILE A 25 -15.73 -7.31 -2.89
N VAL A 26 -15.81 -8.51 -3.48
CA VAL A 26 -17.08 -9.18 -3.79
C VAL A 26 -17.91 -9.39 -2.52
N HIS A 27 -17.27 -9.80 -1.42
CA HIS A 27 -17.98 -10.05 -0.18
C HIS A 27 -18.54 -8.77 0.44
N THR A 28 -17.79 -7.67 0.40
CA THR A 28 -18.24 -6.41 1.00
C THR A 28 -19.28 -5.71 0.13
N THR A 29 -19.09 -5.69 -1.19
CA THR A 29 -19.92 -4.92 -2.12
C THR A 29 -21.10 -5.71 -2.69
N GLY A 30 -21.01 -7.05 -2.71
CA GLY A 30 -21.97 -7.91 -3.39
C GLY A 30 -21.89 -7.87 -4.93
N ILE A 31 -20.91 -7.17 -5.49
CA ILE A 31 -20.66 -7.08 -6.93
C ILE A 31 -20.20 -8.44 -7.46
N ASP A 32 -20.64 -8.80 -8.67
CA ASP A 32 -20.24 -10.05 -9.31
C ASP A 32 -18.73 -10.03 -9.61
N LYS A 33 -18.01 -11.09 -9.23
CA LYS A 33 -16.57 -11.22 -9.45
C LYS A 33 -16.18 -11.05 -10.92
N ASP A 34 -17.01 -11.51 -11.84
CA ASP A 34 -16.76 -11.43 -13.28
C ASP A 34 -16.90 -9.99 -13.83
N SER A 35 -17.44 -9.07 -13.04
CA SER A 35 -17.56 -7.64 -13.39
C SER A 35 -16.42 -6.77 -12.86
N ILE A 36 -15.53 -7.34 -12.04
CA ILE A 36 -14.41 -6.61 -11.42
C ILE A 36 -13.13 -6.91 -12.21
N THR A 37 -12.42 -5.86 -12.63
CA THR A 37 -11.08 -5.99 -13.23
C THR A 37 -10.01 -5.48 -12.26
N PRO A 38 -8.75 -5.94 -12.38
CA PRO A 38 -7.67 -5.45 -11.51
C PRO A 38 -7.49 -3.94 -11.49
N ASP A 39 -7.90 -3.27 -12.56
CA ASP A 39 -7.71 -1.83 -12.79
C ASP A 39 -9.01 -1.02 -12.65
N SER A 40 -10.12 -1.67 -12.27
CA SER A 40 -11.39 -0.98 -12.03
C SER A 40 -11.26 -0.07 -10.80
N SER A 41 -11.61 1.21 -10.96
CA SER A 41 -11.73 2.13 -9.83
C SER A 41 -12.81 1.62 -8.88
N LEU A 42 -12.46 1.43 -7.61
CA LEU A 42 -13.44 1.00 -6.62
C LEU A 42 -14.53 2.07 -6.47
N VAL A 43 -14.20 3.35 -6.56
CA VAL A 43 -15.18 4.43 -6.42
C VAL A 43 -15.93 4.67 -7.73
N ASP A 44 -15.22 4.95 -8.82
CA ASP A 44 -15.86 5.45 -10.05
C ASP A 44 -16.52 4.35 -10.88
N ASP A 45 -15.92 3.15 -10.93
CA ASP A 45 -16.44 2.04 -11.74
C ASP A 45 -17.37 1.12 -10.96
N LEU A 46 -17.14 0.99 -9.64
CA LEU A 46 -17.81 0.01 -8.78
C LEU A 46 -18.70 0.64 -7.69
N ASP A 47 -18.80 1.97 -7.63
CA ASP A 47 -19.63 2.72 -6.68
C ASP A 47 -19.39 2.35 -5.19
N VAL A 48 -18.15 1.98 -4.84
CA VAL A 48 -17.76 1.60 -3.48
C VAL A 48 -17.75 2.83 -2.56
N LEU A 49 -18.40 2.72 -1.41
CA LEU A 49 -18.51 3.83 -0.44
C LEU A 49 -17.41 3.74 0.62
N SER A 50 -17.13 4.87 1.30
CA SER A 50 -16.08 4.96 2.33
C SER A 50 -16.19 3.91 3.45
N LEU A 51 -17.40 3.47 3.81
CA LEU A 51 -17.59 2.41 4.83
C LEU A 51 -17.16 1.03 4.32
N ASP A 52 -17.35 0.76 3.03
CA ASP A 52 -16.97 -0.51 2.41
C ASP A 52 -15.45 -0.67 2.38
N PHE A 53 -14.69 0.43 2.24
CA PHE A 53 -13.23 0.38 2.35
C PHE A 53 -12.74 -0.15 3.70
N LEU A 54 -13.38 0.25 4.79
CA LEU A 54 -13.01 -0.22 6.13
C LEU A 54 -13.25 -1.73 6.25
N ASP A 55 -14.41 -2.20 5.78
CA ASP A 55 -14.78 -3.61 5.85
C ASP A 55 -13.91 -4.48 4.93
N MET A 56 -13.60 -4.02 3.71
CA MET A 56 -12.67 -4.70 2.80
C MET A 56 -11.27 -4.78 3.40
N ASN A 57 -10.73 -3.67 3.92
CA ASN A 57 -9.42 -3.67 4.56
C ASN A 57 -9.40 -4.62 5.76
N PHE A 58 -10.42 -4.61 6.61
CA PHE A 58 -10.50 -5.53 7.74
C PHE A 58 -10.50 -7.00 7.30
N ARG A 59 -11.19 -7.33 6.20
CA ARG A 59 -11.18 -8.69 5.64
C ARG A 59 -9.81 -9.10 5.13
N ILE A 60 -9.15 -8.23 4.38
CA ILE A 60 -7.78 -8.44 3.89
C ILE A 60 -6.83 -8.68 5.08
N GLU A 61 -6.94 -7.87 6.13
CA GLU A 61 -6.16 -8.04 7.38
C GLU A 61 -6.39 -9.39 8.03
N GLN A 62 -7.63 -9.87 8.12
CA GLN A 62 -7.94 -11.18 8.71
C GLN A 62 -7.43 -12.35 7.86
N VAL A 63 -7.47 -12.23 6.53
CA VAL A 63 -7.05 -13.30 5.62
C VAL A 63 -5.53 -13.48 5.63
N PHE A 64 -4.79 -12.37 5.63
CA PHE A 64 -3.33 -12.38 5.50
C PHE A 64 -2.59 -12.23 6.84
N GLY A 65 -3.28 -11.89 7.92
CA GLY A 65 -2.65 -11.56 9.20
C GLY A 65 -1.82 -10.27 9.14
N VAL A 66 -2.20 -9.32 8.28
CA VAL A 66 -1.51 -8.03 8.10
C VAL A 66 -2.28 -6.88 8.76
N LYS A 67 -1.69 -5.69 8.75
CA LYS A 67 -2.37 -4.43 9.10
C LYS A 67 -2.24 -3.47 7.93
N MET A 68 -3.35 -3.13 7.28
CA MET A 68 -3.37 -2.18 6.17
C MET A 68 -3.10 -0.77 6.68
N ALA A 69 -2.62 0.10 5.80
CA ALA A 69 -2.43 1.52 6.11
C ALA A 69 -3.78 2.16 6.48
N ARG A 70 -3.78 3.00 7.51
CA ARG A 70 -4.97 3.75 7.94
C ARG A 70 -4.97 5.18 7.43
N SER A 71 -3.78 5.74 7.19
CA SER A 71 -3.60 7.08 6.64
C SER A 71 -3.21 7.04 5.18
N PHE A 72 -3.63 8.06 4.44
CA PHE A 72 -3.28 8.18 3.04
C PHE A 72 -1.81 8.59 2.88
N VAL A 73 -1.16 8.19 1.77
CA VAL A 73 0.29 8.44 1.57
C VAL A 73 0.64 9.93 1.67
N LEU A 74 -0.24 10.83 1.22
CA LEU A 74 0.00 12.26 1.30
C LEU A 74 -0.05 12.80 2.73
N GLU A 75 -0.87 12.22 3.62
CA GLU A 75 -0.90 12.57 5.04
C GLU A 75 0.45 12.27 5.70
N HIS A 76 1.05 11.11 5.40
CA HIS A 76 2.39 10.76 5.89
C HIS A 76 3.45 11.74 5.38
N ILE A 77 3.30 12.31 4.19
CA ILE A 77 4.23 13.33 3.68
C ILE A 77 4.13 14.61 4.51
N GLU A 78 2.91 15.08 4.79
CA GLU A 78 2.68 16.27 5.62
C GLU A 78 3.26 16.09 7.03
N GLU A 79 3.05 14.91 7.64
CA GLU A 79 3.55 14.57 8.97
C GLU A 79 5.09 14.52 9.02
N MET A 80 5.73 13.99 7.98
CA MET A 80 7.17 13.72 7.95
C MET A 80 8.01 14.89 7.41
N TYR A 81 7.46 15.66 6.47
CA TYR A 81 8.20 16.65 5.69
C TYR A 81 7.63 18.08 5.79
N GLY A 82 6.47 18.25 6.41
CA GLY A 82 5.89 19.55 6.75
C GLY A 82 4.60 19.87 6.00
N GLU A 83 3.82 20.78 6.60
CA GLU A 83 2.54 21.25 6.05
C GLU A 83 2.74 21.98 4.71
N GLY A 84 1.89 21.71 3.71
CA GLY A 84 1.94 22.36 2.40
C GLY A 84 2.80 21.65 1.37
N VAL A 85 3.40 20.51 1.70
CA VAL A 85 4.39 19.83 0.83
C VAL A 85 3.69 19.00 -0.25
N ALA A 86 2.71 18.19 0.16
CA ALA A 86 1.93 17.30 -0.69
C ALA A 86 0.48 17.78 -0.88
N ILE A 87 -0.03 18.55 0.08
CA ILE A 87 -1.40 19.08 0.09
C ILE A 87 -1.33 20.59 0.31
N ASP A 88 -2.01 21.37 -0.52
CA ASP A 88 -2.00 22.84 -0.41
C ASP A 88 -3.09 23.40 0.53
N GLU A 89 -3.14 24.73 0.65
CA GLU A 89 -4.11 25.43 1.51
C GLU A 89 -5.57 25.28 1.08
N ASN A 90 -5.82 24.86 -0.18
CA ASN A 90 -7.16 24.59 -0.71
C ASN A 90 -7.57 23.12 -0.52
N ASN A 91 -6.74 22.31 0.15
CA ASN A 91 -6.93 20.87 0.28
C ASN A 91 -6.85 20.14 -1.08
N GLU A 92 -5.97 20.63 -1.96
CA GLU A 92 -5.67 20.08 -3.27
C GLU A 92 -4.26 19.49 -3.32
N VAL A 93 -4.03 18.51 -4.19
CA VAL A 93 -2.74 17.83 -4.34
C VAL A 93 -1.72 18.73 -5.03
N THR A 94 -0.53 18.86 -4.46
CA THR A 94 0.59 19.62 -5.06
C THR A 94 1.30 18.84 -6.16
N GLU A 95 2.16 19.49 -6.94
CA GLU A 95 3.03 18.82 -7.92
C GLU A 95 3.84 17.66 -7.30
N LYS A 96 4.35 17.85 -6.08
CA LYS A 96 5.10 16.81 -5.34
C LYS A 96 4.18 15.66 -4.92
N GLY A 97 2.96 15.97 -4.48
CA GLY A 97 1.97 14.95 -4.15
C GLY A 97 1.63 14.07 -5.36
N VAL A 98 1.44 14.68 -6.53
CA VAL A 98 1.23 13.96 -7.81
C VAL A 98 2.43 13.11 -8.18
N GLU A 99 3.65 13.64 -8.07
CA GLU A 99 4.87 12.87 -8.35
C GLU A 99 4.94 11.61 -7.49
N ILE A 100 4.64 11.72 -6.19
CA ILE A 100 4.64 10.59 -5.27
C ILE A 100 3.52 9.59 -5.57
N LEU A 101 2.31 10.08 -5.87
CA LEU A 101 1.19 9.19 -6.22
C LEU A 101 1.45 8.42 -7.51
N ARG A 102 2.09 9.04 -8.51
CA ARG A 102 2.52 8.33 -9.73
C ARG A 102 3.58 7.28 -9.45
N LEU A 103 4.53 7.56 -8.56
CA LEU A 103 5.53 6.56 -8.16
C LEU A 103 4.91 5.37 -7.42
N ARG A 104 3.88 5.59 -6.61
CA ARG A 104 3.28 4.53 -5.78
C ARG A 104 2.14 3.78 -6.46
N LEU A 105 1.29 4.46 -7.21
CA LEU A 105 0.07 3.91 -7.80
C LEU A 105 0.23 3.61 -9.30
N SER A 106 1.32 4.04 -9.93
CA SER A 106 1.61 3.80 -11.35
C SER A 106 0.43 4.19 -12.25
N GLU A 107 -0.07 3.28 -13.08
CA GLU A 107 -1.19 3.49 -14.02
C GLU A 107 -2.47 3.99 -13.33
N SER A 108 -2.72 3.65 -12.05
CA SER A 108 -3.90 4.14 -11.34
C SER A 108 -3.85 5.63 -11.02
N ALA A 109 -2.68 6.28 -11.12
CA ALA A 109 -2.52 7.72 -11.01
C ALA A 109 -2.35 8.41 -12.38
N ASP A 110 -2.63 7.70 -13.48
CA ASP A 110 -2.65 8.31 -14.81
C ASP A 110 -3.76 9.36 -14.91
N GLY A 111 -3.42 10.52 -15.44
CA GLY A 111 -4.35 11.66 -15.53
C GLY A 111 -4.48 12.47 -14.23
N LEU A 112 -3.85 12.06 -13.12
CA LEU A 112 -3.79 12.89 -11.91
C LEU A 112 -2.96 14.16 -12.17
N GLU A 113 -3.49 15.32 -11.83
CA GLU A 113 -2.84 16.63 -12.01
C GLU A 113 -2.74 17.40 -10.69
N ALA A 114 -1.79 18.34 -10.60
CA ALA A 114 -1.71 19.22 -9.45
C ALA A 114 -2.96 20.11 -9.41
N GLY A 115 -3.51 20.36 -8.23
CA GLY A 115 -4.83 20.99 -8.05
C GLY A 115 -5.98 19.99 -7.99
N THR A 116 -5.73 18.67 -8.11
CA THR A 116 -6.79 17.66 -7.87
C THR A 116 -7.22 17.71 -6.40
N PRO A 117 -8.52 17.82 -6.08
CA PRO A 117 -9.02 17.80 -4.71
C PRO A 117 -8.72 16.47 -3.98
N MET A 118 -8.40 16.54 -2.69
CA MET A 118 -8.11 15.35 -1.87
C MET A 118 -9.27 14.34 -1.79
N ASP A 119 -10.52 14.80 -1.91
CA ASP A 119 -11.72 13.96 -1.87
C ASP A 119 -11.98 13.17 -3.16
N GLU A 120 -11.26 13.50 -4.25
CA GLU A 120 -11.28 12.74 -5.51
C GLU A 120 -10.28 11.56 -5.50
N LEU A 121 -9.25 11.60 -4.66
CA LEU A 121 -8.18 10.59 -4.62
C LEU A 121 -8.63 9.16 -4.27
N PRO A 122 -9.70 8.92 -3.49
CA PRO A 122 -10.23 7.57 -3.31
C PRO A 122 -10.55 6.84 -4.63
N ALA A 123 -10.85 7.57 -5.72
CA ALA A 123 -11.08 6.98 -7.04
C ALA A 123 -9.83 6.32 -7.65
N LEU A 124 -8.63 6.64 -7.15
CA LEU A 124 -7.39 5.99 -7.59
C LEU A 124 -7.23 4.57 -7.00
N VAL A 125 -8.07 4.18 -6.04
CA VAL A 125 -7.98 2.85 -5.43
C VAL A 125 -8.62 1.81 -6.35
N THR A 126 -7.83 0.79 -6.69
CA THR A 126 -8.22 -0.36 -7.51
C THR A 126 -7.89 -1.67 -6.78
N PRO A 127 -8.39 -2.84 -7.24
CA PRO A 127 -7.94 -4.12 -6.72
C PRO A 127 -6.42 -4.31 -6.83
N ARG A 128 -5.79 -3.78 -7.89
CA ARG A 128 -4.33 -3.78 -8.05
C ARG A 128 -3.64 -2.98 -6.96
N THR A 129 -4.07 -1.75 -6.68
CA THR A 129 -3.40 -0.94 -5.64
C THR A 129 -3.54 -1.55 -4.26
N LEU A 130 -4.69 -2.17 -3.95
CA LEU A 130 -4.86 -2.93 -2.69
C LEU A 130 -3.94 -4.15 -2.64
N SER A 131 -3.83 -4.90 -3.74
CA SER A 131 -2.93 -6.06 -3.81
C SER A 131 -1.46 -5.66 -3.65
N SER A 132 -1.05 -4.55 -4.29
CA SER A 132 0.28 -3.98 -4.12
C SER A 132 0.53 -3.55 -2.68
N ALA A 133 -0.44 -2.93 -2.00
CA ALA A 133 -0.30 -2.57 -0.59
C ALA A 133 -0.09 -3.79 0.33
N VAL A 134 -0.77 -4.91 0.06
CA VAL A 134 -0.53 -6.17 0.78
C VAL A 134 0.85 -6.74 0.45
N ASN A 135 1.26 -6.70 -0.83
CA ASN A 135 2.56 -7.19 -1.25
C ASN A 135 3.71 -6.40 -0.60
N ASP A 136 3.60 -5.06 -0.56
CA ASP A 136 4.59 -4.19 0.08
C ASP A 136 4.82 -4.57 1.55
N ILE A 137 3.77 -4.98 2.27
CA ILE A 137 3.89 -5.45 3.66
C ILE A 137 4.72 -6.73 3.73
N PHE A 138 4.49 -7.68 2.82
CA PHE A 138 5.26 -8.93 2.75
C PHE A 138 6.69 -8.72 2.24
N ASP A 139 6.93 -7.75 1.37
CA ASP A 139 8.29 -7.39 0.91
C ASP A 139 9.15 -6.79 2.04
N ASN A 140 8.51 -6.31 3.12
CA ASN A 140 9.18 -5.88 4.35
C ASN A 140 9.38 -7.02 5.36
N LEU A 141 9.07 -8.27 5.00
CA LEU A 141 9.40 -9.44 5.82
C LEU A 141 10.94 -9.64 5.84
N PRO A 142 11.57 -9.79 7.01
CA PRO A 142 13.01 -10.03 7.09
C PRO A 142 13.38 -11.36 6.41
N GLU A 143 14.59 -11.46 5.87
CA GLU A 143 15.07 -12.65 5.15
C GLU A 143 14.92 -13.96 5.96
N LYS A 144 15.09 -13.88 7.28
CA LYS A 144 14.97 -15.00 8.21
C LYS A 144 14.03 -14.67 9.37
N SER A 145 13.43 -15.70 9.93
CA SER A 145 12.70 -15.60 11.19
C SER A 145 13.61 -15.22 12.37
N PRO A 146 13.05 -14.78 13.51
CA PRO A 146 13.83 -14.57 14.74
C PRO A 146 14.60 -15.81 15.24
N ALA A 147 14.22 -17.01 14.78
CA ALA A 147 14.92 -18.27 15.05
C ALA A 147 16.07 -18.56 14.07
N GLY A 148 16.28 -17.71 13.05
CA GLY A 148 17.26 -17.92 11.98
C GLY A 148 16.80 -18.90 10.88
N ALA A 149 15.57 -19.41 10.97
CA ALA A 149 14.98 -20.34 10.02
C ALA A 149 14.24 -19.62 8.88
N ASP A 150 14.01 -20.34 7.79
CA ASP A 150 13.22 -19.86 6.65
C ASP A 150 11.74 -19.65 7.01
N TRP A 151 11.08 -18.78 6.27
CA TRP A 151 9.64 -18.62 6.32
C TRP A 151 8.94 -19.66 5.44
N LYS A 152 7.71 -20.03 5.80
CA LYS A 152 6.82 -20.86 4.99
C LYS A 152 5.39 -20.34 5.07
N THR A 153 4.55 -20.79 4.15
CA THR A 153 3.09 -20.68 4.24
C THR A 153 2.47 -22.07 4.11
N GLU A 154 1.43 -22.36 4.89
CA GLU A 154 0.72 -23.64 4.85
C GLU A 154 -0.65 -23.53 4.16
N ASP A 155 -1.31 -22.38 4.31
CA ASP A 155 -2.62 -22.06 3.74
C ASP A 155 -2.56 -21.09 2.56
N GLY A 156 -1.36 -20.61 2.23
CA GLY A 156 -1.13 -19.65 1.15
C GLY A 156 -1.53 -18.21 1.51
N THR A 157 -1.81 -17.89 2.77
CA THR A 157 -2.14 -16.52 3.20
C THR A 157 -1.45 -16.10 4.49
N HIS A 158 -1.07 -17.05 5.35
CA HIS A 158 -0.31 -16.77 6.58
C HIS A 158 1.14 -17.22 6.45
N VAL A 159 2.05 -16.37 6.93
CA VAL A 159 3.49 -16.64 6.97
C VAL A 159 3.91 -17.04 8.38
N VAL A 160 4.56 -18.19 8.49
CA VAL A 160 5.07 -18.74 9.75
C VAL A 160 6.53 -19.20 9.60
N CYS A 161 7.25 -19.21 10.71
CA CYS A 161 8.59 -19.79 10.78
C CYS A 161 8.54 -21.30 10.48
N SER A 162 9.42 -21.79 9.62
CA SER A 162 9.49 -23.20 9.22
C SER A 162 9.82 -24.17 10.36
N GLU A 163 10.59 -23.72 11.35
CA GLU A 163 10.99 -24.53 12.51
C GLU A 163 10.07 -24.37 13.71
N THR A 164 9.74 -23.15 14.09
CA THR A 164 8.99 -22.87 15.34
C THR A 164 7.49 -22.80 15.12
N GLY A 165 7.03 -22.62 13.87
CA GLY A 165 5.63 -22.37 13.55
C GLY A 165 5.09 -21.03 14.03
N GLN A 166 5.94 -20.14 14.57
CA GLN A 166 5.52 -18.81 15.00
C GLN A 166 5.19 -17.93 13.80
N SER A 167 4.07 -17.20 13.87
CA SER A 167 3.66 -16.23 12.85
C SER A 167 4.69 -15.12 12.67
N ALA A 168 4.84 -14.66 11.43
CA ALA A 168 5.60 -13.46 11.13
C ALA A 168 5.04 -12.24 11.87
N VAL A 169 5.94 -11.36 12.30
CA VAL A 169 5.59 -10.02 12.80
C VAL A 169 5.89 -9.05 11.69
N LEU A 170 4.85 -8.60 11.01
CA LEU A 170 4.93 -7.70 9.87
C LEU A 170 4.72 -6.24 10.33
N PRO A 171 5.36 -5.26 9.67
CA PRO A 171 5.03 -3.86 9.88
C PRO A 171 3.59 -3.57 9.44
N SER A 172 3.00 -2.52 9.98
CA SER A 172 1.76 -1.96 9.45
C SER A 172 1.97 -1.29 8.10
N GLY A 173 0.91 -1.19 7.30
CA GLY A 173 0.95 -0.46 6.03
C GLY A 173 1.39 1.00 6.19
N ASP A 174 1.07 1.65 7.31
CA ASP A 174 1.56 3.00 7.62
C ASP A 174 3.08 3.02 7.80
N GLU A 175 3.65 2.09 8.58
CA GLU A 175 5.11 1.95 8.74
C GLU A 175 5.80 1.65 7.40
N VAL A 176 5.19 0.81 6.56
CA VAL A 176 5.68 0.50 5.21
C VAL A 176 5.71 1.75 4.33
N VAL A 177 4.62 2.53 4.32
CA VAL A 177 4.56 3.78 3.55
C VAL A 177 5.60 4.78 4.04
N GLN A 178 5.76 4.95 5.35
CA GLN A 178 6.76 5.86 5.92
C GLN A 178 8.19 5.44 5.59
N ASN A 179 8.48 4.13 5.63
CA ASN A 179 9.79 3.61 5.24
C ASN A 179 10.07 3.80 3.74
N TRP A 180 9.06 3.57 2.90
CA TRP A 180 9.14 3.83 1.47
C TRP A 180 9.38 5.32 1.17
N LEU A 181 8.66 6.23 1.83
CA LEU A 181 8.85 7.68 1.69
C LEU A 181 10.28 8.11 2.07
N LYS A 182 10.86 7.53 3.13
CA LYS A 182 12.27 7.78 3.50
C LYS A 182 13.22 7.34 2.39
N ALA A 183 13.05 6.13 1.85
CA ALA A 183 13.88 5.61 0.77
C ALA A 183 13.76 6.47 -0.51
N VAL A 184 12.53 6.85 -0.88
CA VAL A 184 12.27 7.76 -2.01
C VAL A 184 12.93 9.11 -1.79
N GLN A 185 12.85 9.67 -0.59
CA GLN A 185 13.49 10.94 -0.27
C GLN A 185 15.02 10.82 -0.34
N GLU A 186 15.62 9.75 0.20
CA GLU A 186 17.06 9.52 0.14
C GLU A 186 17.57 9.43 -1.30
N GLU A 187 16.82 8.78 -2.19
CA GLU A 187 17.18 8.61 -3.60
C GLU A 187 16.92 9.87 -4.44
N LYS A 188 15.73 10.49 -4.29
CA LYS A 188 15.20 11.50 -5.22
C LYS A 188 15.18 12.92 -4.67
N GLN A 189 15.27 13.10 -3.35
CA GLN A 189 15.27 14.40 -2.66
C GLN A 189 14.05 15.30 -2.99
N ILE A 190 12.87 14.72 -3.22
CA ILE A 190 11.64 15.38 -3.68
C ILE A 190 11.16 16.47 -2.70
N PHE A 191 11.20 16.20 -1.40
CA PHE A 191 10.56 17.07 -0.41
C PHE A 191 11.44 18.24 0.04
N GLY A 192 12.71 18.29 -0.35
CA GLY A 192 13.70 19.23 0.18
C GLY A 192 14.30 18.79 1.52
N SER A 193 15.15 19.63 2.13
CA SER A 193 15.76 19.32 3.43
C SER A 193 14.69 19.38 4.54
N PRO A 194 14.61 18.39 5.46
CA PRO A 194 13.63 18.39 6.56
C PRO A 194 13.82 19.52 7.58
N PHE A 195 14.87 20.34 7.40
CA PHE A 195 15.13 21.52 8.21
C PHE A 195 15.15 22.77 7.32
N PRO A 196 14.44 23.86 7.70
CA PRO A 196 14.69 25.15 7.09
C PRO A 196 16.16 25.55 7.30
N PRO A 197 16.78 26.30 6.36
CA PRO A 197 18.12 26.81 6.60
C PRO A 197 18.14 27.66 7.88
N PRO A 198 19.25 27.62 8.65
CA PRO A 198 19.36 28.33 9.92
C PRO A 198 19.24 29.85 9.78
#